data_AF-A0A3D1QUW9-F1
#
_entry.id   AF-A0A3D1QUW9-F1
#
_cell.length_a   1.000
_cell.length_b   1.000
_cell.length_c   1.000
_cell.angle_alpha   90.00
_cell.angle_beta   90.00
_cell.angle_gamma   90.00
#
_symmetry.space_group_name_H-M   'P 1'
#
loop_
_entity.id
_entity.type
_entity.pdbx_description
1 polymer ?
#
loop_
_entity_poly.entity_id
_entity_poly.type
_entity_poly.pdbx_seq_one_letter_code
_entity_poly.pdbx_strand_id
1 'polypeptide(L)'
;TATLKSILDSAAAEGRFSLLEHEVYSFLSAAGCTTPRFHLVKKGEQPSEAAIGELGGERVMLKIVSPQIAHKTDVGGVKRVAAEPKAVAEGIAKMLDEVPRNYARILESQPGHGPKEYEGLKGAA
;
A
#
# COMPACT_ATOMS: atom_id res chain seq x y z
N THR A 1 -20.74 -13.49 6.26
CA THR A 1 -19.77 -14.61 6.23
C THR A 1 -19.23 -14.89 4.83
N ALA A 2 -20.06 -14.92 3.78
CA ALA A 2 -19.59 -15.12 2.39
C ALA A 2 -18.51 -14.10 1.94
N THR A 3 -18.64 -12.82 2.32
CA THR A 3 -17.67 -11.74 2.01
C THR A 3 -16.33 -11.89 2.73
N LEU A 4 -16.30 -12.46 3.93
CA LEU A 4 -15.05 -12.67 4.69
C LEU A 4 -14.23 -13.77 4.02
N LYS A 5 -14.89 -14.89 3.71
CA LYS A 5 -14.25 -16.02 3.04
C LYS A 5 -13.72 -15.62 1.67
N SER A 6 -14.46 -14.84 0.89
CA SER A 6 -14.00 -14.41 -0.43
C SER A 6 -12.72 -13.58 -0.37
N ILE A 7 -12.55 -12.70 0.62
CA ILE A 7 -11.32 -11.91 0.78
C ILE A 7 -10.12 -12.83 1.07
N LEU A 8 -10.30 -13.82 1.95
CA LEU A 8 -9.26 -14.80 2.28
C LEU A 8 -8.95 -15.72 1.09
N ASP A 9 -9.98 -16.18 0.38
CA ASP A 9 -9.84 -17.02 -0.81
C ASP A 9 -9.07 -16.30 -1.92
N SER A 10 -9.35 -15.00 -2.14
CA SER A 10 -8.61 -14.19 -3.11
C SER A 10 -7.13 -14.06 -2.75
N ALA A 11 -6.81 -13.77 -1.48
CA ALA A 11 -5.42 -13.71 -1.04
C ALA A 11 -4.70 -15.06 -1.20
N ALA A 12 -5.38 -16.16 -0.84
CA ALA A 12 -4.83 -17.51 -1.00
C ALA A 12 -4.64 -17.91 -2.47
N ALA A 13 -5.56 -17.53 -3.36
CA ALA A 13 -5.45 -17.76 -4.80
C ALA A 13 -4.26 -17.00 -5.43
N GLU A 14 -3.88 -15.88 -4.83
CA GLU A 14 -2.67 -15.12 -5.18
C GLU A 14 -1.40 -15.66 -4.50
N GLY A 15 -1.47 -16.78 -3.77
CA GLY A 15 -0.35 -17.38 -3.05
C GLY A 15 0.08 -16.60 -1.80
N ARG A 16 -0.75 -15.69 -1.30
CA ARG A 16 -0.46 -14.86 -0.11
C ARG A 16 -1.10 -15.47 1.13
N PHE A 17 -0.33 -15.51 2.22
CA PHE A 17 -0.81 -15.88 3.56
C PHE A 17 -0.96 -14.65 4.48
N SER A 18 -1.06 -13.47 3.89
CA SER A 18 -1.31 -12.20 4.55
C SER A 18 -2.22 -11.32 3.69
N LEU A 19 -2.99 -10.47 4.36
CA LEU A 19 -3.87 -9.49 3.72
C LEU A 19 -3.14 -8.15 3.57
N LEU A 20 -3.40 -7.47 2.44
CA LEU A 20 -3.04 -6.09 2.23
C LEU A 20 -3.93 -5.18 3.07
N GLU A 21 -3.46 -3.97 3.39
CA GLU A 21 -4.15 -3.09 4.35
C GLU A 21 -5.62 -2.79 3.96
N HIS A 22 -5.91 -2.57 2.67
CA HIS A 22 -7.28 -2.34 2.20
C HIS A 22 -8.17 -3.60 2.30
N GLU A 23 -7.58 -4.78 2.16
CA GLU A 23 -8.25 -6.07 2.37
C GLU A 23 -8.53 -6.28 3.86
N VAL A 24 -7.60 -5.90 4.74
CA VAL A 24 -7.80 -5.92 6.21
C VAL A 24 -8.96 -5.03 6.59
N TYR A 25 -9.02 -3.79 6.08
CA TYR A 25 -10.13 -2.89 6.36
C TYR A 25 -11.46 -3.44 5.82
N SER A 26 -11.47 -3.99 4.62
CA SER A 26 -12.66 -4.63 4.05
C SER A 26 -13.12 -5.84 4.89
N PHE A 27 -12.18 -6.65 5.36
CA PHE A 27 -12.43 -7.81 6.20
C PHE A 27 -12.99 -7.41 7.56
N LEU A 28 -12.36 -6.47 8.26
CA LEU A 28 -12.82 -5.97 9.56
C LEU A 28 -14.20 -5.31 9.46
N SER A 29 -14.43 -4.51 8.42
CA SER A 29 -15.73 -3.91 8.14
C SER A 29 -16.81 -4.98 7.91
N ALA A 30 -16.54 -6.00 7.10
CA ALA A 30 -17.44 -7.13 6.89
C ALA A 30 -17.68 -7.98 8.14
N ALA A 31 -16.79 -7.89 9.15
CA ALA A 31 -16.94 -8.50 10.47
C ALA A 31 -17.69 -7.61 11.47
N GLY A 32 -18.12 -6.40 11.08
CA GLY A 32 -18.87 -5.47 11.91
C GLY A 32 -18.01 -4.46 12.69
N CYS A 33 -16.69 -4.39 12.42
CA CYS A 33 -15.82 -3.39 13.04
C CYS A 33 -15.87 -2.06 12.27
N THR A 34 -15.81 -0.95 13.00
CA THR A 34 -15.56 0.35 12.40
C THR A 34 -14.12 0.43 11.90
N THR A 35 -13.92 0.77 10.63
CA THR A 35 -12.60 0.92 10.01
C THR A 35 -12.40 2.34 9.47
N PRO A 36 -11.15 2.80 9.30
CA PRO A 36 -10.88 4.04 8.58
C PRO A 36 -11.46 3.99 7.16
N ARG A 37 -11.93 5.14 6.66
CA ARG A 37 -12.24 5.30 5.24
C ARG A 37 -10.94 5.25 4.43
N PHE A 38 -10.97 4.58 3.30
CA PHE A 38 -9.81 4.44 2.42
C PHE A 38 -10.25 4.39 0.96
N HIS A 39 -9.33 4.74 0.06
CA HIS A 39 -9.51 4.63 -1.38
C HIS A 39 -8.25 4.00 -1.98
N LEU A 40 -8.41 2.87 -2.68
CA LEU A 40 -7.29 2.19 -3.34
C LEU A 40 -7.04 2.81 -4.71
N VAL A 41 -5.85 3.37 -4.92
CA VAL A 41 -5.42 3.90 -6.20
C VAL A 41 -4.55 2.84 -6.89
N LYS A 42 -4.95 2.38 -8.08
CA LYS A 42 -4.11 1.45 -8.85
C LYS A 42 -2.94 2.19 -9.49
N LYS A 43 -1.86 1.46 -9.78
CA LYS A 43 -0.69 2.02 -10.46
C LYS A 43 -1.10 2.65 -11.79
N GLY A 44 -0.73 3.91 -12.00
CA GLY A 44 -1.05 4.67 -13.21
C GLY A 44 -2.39 5.43 -13.14
N GLU A 45 -3.18 5.24 -12.09
CA GLU A 45 -4.41 5.98 -11.85
C GLU A 45 -4.18 7.15 -10.87
N GLN A 46 -5.16 8.04 -10.80
CA GLN A 46 -5.25 9.11 -9.79
C GLN A 46 -6.65 9.08 -9.18
N PRO A 47 -6.79 9.33 -7.87
CA PRO A 47 -8.11 9.44 -7.26
C PRO A 47 -8.82 10.69 -7.76
N SER A 48 -10.14 10.61 -7.89
CA SER A 48 -10.97 11.78 -8.18
C SER A 48 -11.03 12.72 -6.99
N GLU A 49 -11.36 13.99 -7.23
CA GLU A 49 -11.57 14.97 -6.15
C GLU A 49 -12.67 14.52 -5.17
N ALA A 50 -13.75 13.92 -5.69
CA ALA A 50 -14.80 13.32 -4.88
C ALA A 50 -14.25 12.21 -3.96
N ALA A 51 -13.43 11.30 -4.49
CA ALA A 51 -12.83 10.21 -3.71
C ALA A 51 -11.89 10.74 -2.60
N ILE A 52 -11.17 11.83 -2.86
CA ILE A 52 -10.34 12.50 -1.84
C ILE A 52 -11.25 13.11 -0.76
N GLY A 53 -12.31 13.81 -1.18
CA GLY A 53 -13.27 14.45 -0.27
C GLY A 53 -14.00 13.47 0.65
N GLU A 54 -14.34 12.27 0.18
CA GLU A 54 -14.97 11.20 0.96
C GLU A 54 -14.13 10.73 2.16
N LEU A 55 -12.81 10.94 2.14
CA LEU A 55 -11.95 10.61 3.28
C LEU A 55 -12.25 11.52 4.49
N GLY A 56 -12.66 12.78 4.23
CA GLY A 56 -13.30 13.65 5.22
C GLY A 56 -12.36 14.37 6.20
N GLY A 57 -11.13 14.67 5.81
CA GLY A 57 -10.18 15.46 6.61
C GLY A 57 -9.33 16.41 5.77
N GLU A 58 -8.71 17.42 6.39
CA GLU A 58 -7.84 18.40 5.72
C GLU A 58 -6.55 17.79 5.16
N ARG A 59 -6.17 16.61 5.68
CA ARG A 59 -4.99 15.86 5.26
C ARG A 59 -5.34 14.40 5.08
N VAL A 60 -4.68 13.78 4.10
CA VAL A 60 -4.83 12.35 3.81
C VAL A 60 -3.49 11.63 3.99
N MET A 61 -3.59 10.34 4.31
CA MET A 61 -2.44 9.44 4.40
C MET A 61 -2.31 8.67 3.09
N LEU A 62 -1.19 8.86 2.40
CA LEU A 62 -0.76 8.00 1.30
C LEU A 62 0.04 6.85 1.88
N LYS A 63 -0.28 5.62 1.49
CA LYS A 63 0.44 4.42 1.91
C LYS A 63 0.68 3.51 0.73
N ILE A 64 1.92 3.11 0.50
CA ILE A 64 2.25 2.15 -0.56
C ILE A 64 1.58 0.81 -0.27
N VAL A 65 1.06 0.17 -1.31
CA VAL A 65 0.49 -1.17 -1.25
C VAL A 65 1.39 -2.09 -2.08
N SER A 66 2.05 -3.03 -1.41
CA SER A 66 2.87 -4.06 -2.04
C SER A 66 2.91 -5.28 -1.12
N PRO A 67 2.70 -6.51 -1.65
CA PRO A 67 2.87 -7.73 -0.87
C PRO A 67 4.29 -7.90 -0.31
N GLN A 68 5.29 -7.31 -0.96
CA GLN A 68 6.70 -7.40 -0.57
C GLN A 68 7.11 -6.35 0.47
N ILE A 69 6.30 -5.32 0.71
CA ILE A 69 6.62 -4.22 1.64
C ILE A 69 5.65 -4.27 2.82
N ALA A 70 5.98 -5.05 3.84
CA ALA A 70 5.24 -5.07 5.10
C ALA A 70 5.50 -3.79 5.92
N HIS A 71 6.76 -3.42 6.11
CA HIS A 71 7.15 -2.22 6.85
C HIS A 71 7.27 -1.00 5.93
N LYS A 72 6.11 -0.42 5.62
CA LYS A 72 5.99 0.71 4.68
C LYS A 72 6.78 1.95 5.11
N THR A 73 6.85 2.22 6.42
CA THR A 73 7.56 3.40 6.94
C THR A 73 9.04 3.35 6.58
N ASP A 74 9.66 2.18 6.65
CA ASP A 74 11.10 1.99 6.46
C ASP A 74 11.54 2.34 5.03
N VAL A 75 10.64 2.17 4.06
CA VAL A 75 10.88 2.54 2.65
C VAL A 75 10.38 3.94 2.29
N GLY A 76 9.85 4.71 3.25
CA GLY A 76 9.19 5.99 2.98
C GLY A 76 7.81 5.86 2.31
N GLY A 77 7.22 4.67 2.39
CA GLY A 77 5.93 4.30 1.84
C GLY A 77 4.73 4.77 2.67
N VAL A 78 4.90 5.72 3.59
CA VAL A 78 3.82 6.38 4.33
C VAL A 78 4.06 7.89 4.27
N LYS A 79 3.11 8.64 3.72
CA LYS A 79 3.19 10.11 3.63
C LYS A 79 1.87 10.75 4.03
N ARG A 80 1.96 11.89 4.70
CA ARG A 80 0.82 12.75 5.00
C ARG A 80 0.85 13.94 4.06
N VAL A 81 -0.23 14.19 3.33
CA VAL A 81 -0.34 15.30 2.36
C VAL A 81 -1.65 16.06 2.59
N ALA A 82 -1.76 17.27 2.05
CA ALA A 82 -3.03 17.99 2.01
C ALA A 82 -4.08 17.18 1.23
N ALA A 83 -5.35 17.27 1.65
CA ALA A 83 -6.47 16.61 0.97
C ALA A 83 -6.89 17.38 -0.30
N GLU A 84 -5.92 17.64 -1.16
CA GLU A 84 -6.08 18.39 -2.41
C GLU A 84 -5.60 17.54 -3.58
N PRO A 85 -6.30 17.54 -4.74
CA PRO A 85 -5.94 16.72 -5.89
C PRO A 85 -4.46 16.84 -6.31
N LYS A 86 -3.93 18.07 -6.32
CA LYS A 86 -2.52 18.33 -6.66
C LYS A 86 -1.55 17.71 -5.66
N ALA A 87 -1.75 17.96 -4.36
CA ALA A 87 -0.88 17.43 -3.31
C ALA A 87 -0.89 15.89 -3.25
N VAL A 88 -2.06 15.29 -3.49
CA VAL A 88 -2.22 13.83 -3.59
C VAL A 88 -1.47 13.28 -4.81
N ALA A 89 -1.66 13.88 -5.99
CA ALA A 89 -1.00 13.44 -7.22
C ALA A 89 0.54 13.55 -7.12
N GLU A 90 1.06 14.66 -6.60
CA GLU A 90 2.49 14.85 -6.36
C GLU A 90 3.02 13.85 -5.32
N GLY A 91 2.27 13.61 -4.24
CA GLY A 91 2.61 12.63 -3.22
C GLY A 91 2.68 11.20 -3.77
N ILE A 92 1.74 10.80 -4.63
CA ILE A 92 1.72 9.51 -5.31
C ILE A 92 2.93 9.39 -6.25
N ALA A 93 3.16 10.36 -7.12
CA ALA A 93 4.28 10.36 -8.06
C ALA A 93 5.62 10.22 -7.34
N LYS A 94 5.82 11.02 -6.28
CA LYS A 94 7.03 10.97 -5.47
C LYS A 94 7.18 9.63 -4.74
N MET A 95 6.08 9.04 -4.25
CA MET A 95 6.13 7.73 -3.59
C MET A 95 6.50 6.62 -4.56
N LEU A 96 5.95 6.61 -5.77
CA LEU A 96 6.26 5.60 -6.80
C LEU A 96 7.71 5.69 -7.31
N ASP A 97 8.32 6.86 -7.22
CA ASP A 97 9.73 7.08 -7.57
C ASP A 97 10.70 6.73 -6.42
N GLU A 98 10.41 7.16 -5.19
CA GLU A 98 11.32 7.00 -4.05
C GLU A 98 11.28 5.61 -3.41
N VAL A 99 10.08 5.02 -3.26
CA VAL A 99 9.91 3.76 -2.51
C VAL A 99 10.71 2.61 -3.13
N PRO A 100 10.69 2.37 -4.46
CA PRO A 100 11.47 1.29 -5.05
C PRO A 100 12.98 1.45 -4.81
N ARG A 101 13.50 2.68 -4.88
CA ARG A 101 14.92 2.97 -4.66
C ARG A 101 15.33 2.77 -3.20
N ASN A 102 14.48 3.20 -2.27
CA ASN A 102 14.72 2.97 -0.85
C ASN A 102 14.65 1.50 -0.49
N TYR A 103 13.71 0.78 -1.09
CA TYR A 103 13.58 -0.66 -0.88
C TYR A 103 14.78 -1.43 -1.41
N ALA A 104 15.27 -1.13 -2.63
CA ALA A 104 16.50 -1.71 -3.17
C ALA A 104 17.69 -1.50 -2.23
N ARG A 105 17.86 -0.28 -1.69
CA ARG A 105 18.94 0.02 -0.72
C ARG A 105 18.83 -0.80 0.56
N ILE A 106 17.61 -1.05 1.05
CA ILE A 106 17.39 -1.90 2.23
C ILE A 106 17.77 -3.34 1.90
N LEU A 107 17.36 -3.86 0.75
CA LEU A 107 17.72 -5.22 0.32
C LEU A 107 19.24 -5.40 0.21
N GLU A 108 19.94 -4.41 -0.33
CA GLU A 108 21.42 -4.43 -0.45
C GLU A 108 22.13 -4.34 0.90
N SER A 109 21.61 -3.53 1.83
CA SER A 109 22.24 -3.32 3.15
C SER A 109 21.85 -4.37 4.19
N GLN A 110 20.70 -5.04 4.00
CA GLN A 110 20.13 -6.01 4.93
C GLN A 110 19.60 -7.25 4.18
N PRO A 111 20.48 -8.17 3.74
CA PRO A 111 20.12 -9.29 2.86
C PRO A 111 19.03 -10.23 3.39
N GLY A 112 18.74 -10.21 4.69
CA GLY A 112 17.68 -11.02 5.31
C GLY A 112 16.32 -10.33 5.50
N HIS A 113 16.16 -9.05 5.09
CA HIS A 113 14.91 -8.30 5.22
C HIS A 113 14.06 -8.31 3.94
N GLY A 114 14.53 -8.99 2.89
CA GLY A 114 13.83 -9.11 1.61
C GLY A 114 13.03 -10.41 1.46
N PRO A 115 12.07 -10.44 0.53
CA PRO A 115 11.49 -11.67 0.01
C PRO A 115 12.60 -12.61 -0.45
N LYS A 116 12.46 -13.91 -0.16
CA LYS A 116 13.45 -14.93 -0.53
C LYS A 116 13.73 -14.96 -2.01
N GLU A 117 12.74 -14.59 -2.83
CA GLU A 117 12.83 -14.51 -4.29
C GLU A 117 13.87 -13.48 -4.76
N TYR A 118 14.26 -12.53 -3.90
CA TYR A 118 15.26 -11.52 -4.20
C TYR A 118 16.67 -11.86 -3.69
N GLU A 119 16.84 -12.98 -2.96
CA GLU A 119 18.14 -13.41 -2.47
C GLU A 119 19.12 -13.67 -3.63
N GLY A 120 20.31 -13.07 -3.55
CA GLY A 120 21.38 -13.26 -4.54
C GLY A 120 21.16 -12.55 -5.89
N LEU A 121 20.03 -11.86 -6.08
CA LEU A 121 19.83 -11.00 -7.24
C LEU A 121 20.72 -9.77 -7.15
N LYS A 122 21.30 -9.36 -8.28
CA LYS A 122 22.03 -8.09 -8.42
C LYS A 122 21.18 -7.15 -9.25
N GLY A 123 21.00 -5.91 -8.79
CA GLY A 123 20.41 -4.85 -9.61
C GLY A 123 21.34 -4.56 -10.79
N ALA A 124 20.86 -4.75 -12.02
CA ALA A 124 21.50 -4.15 -13.17
C ALA A 124 21.09 -2.67 -13.18
N ALA A 125 22.04 -1.80 -12.84
CA ALA A 125 21.87 -0.35 -12.95
C ALA A 125 21.80 0.07 -14.42
#